data_AF-A0A6V8Q127-F1
#
_entry.id   AF-A0A6V8Q127-F1
#
_cell.length_a   1.000
_cell.length_b   1.000
_cell.length_c   1.000
_cell.angle_alpha   90.00
_cell.angle_beta   90.00
_cell.angle_gamma   90.00
#
_symmetry.space_group_name_H-M   'P 1'
#
loop_
_entity.id
_entity.type
_entity.pdbx_description
1 polymer ?
#
loop_
_entity_poly.entity_id
_entity_poly.type
_entity_poly.pdbx_seq_one_letter_code
_entity_poly.pdbx_strand_id
1 'polypeptide(L)'
;MFSRNELYEKILTRVRKPSQYIDREFNSIHKDPAQCKVKIALVFPDLYEMGMSNLGIQILYRIVNDMPQAVAERVFAPWVDMEEEMRHHHISLLSLESRTPV
;
A
#
# COMPACT_ATOMS: atom_id res chain seq x y z
N MET A 1 -11.57 -5.36 21.31
CA MET A 1 -10.43 -4.58 20.80
C MET A 1 -10.39 -4.82 19.30
N PHE A 2 -10.49 -3.78 18.47
CA PHE A 2 -10.46 -3.95 17.01
C PHE A 2 -9.05 -4.37 16.57
N SER A 3 -8.97 -5.27 15.60
CA SER A 3 -7.73 -5.53 14.87
C SER A 3 -7.31 -4.29 14.07
N ARG A 4 -6.00 -4.16 13.76
CA ARG A 4 -5.46 -3.05 12.96
C ARG A 4 -6.19 -2.91 11.62
N ASN A 5 -6.54 -4.02 10.99
CA ASN A 5 -7.24 -4.02 9.70
C ASN A 5 -8.69 -3.52 9.83
N GLU A 6 -9.42 -3.91 10.89
CA GLU A 6 -10.78 -3.40 11.13
C GLU A 6 -10.79 -1.89 11.40
N LEU A 7 -9.79 -1.39 12.14
CA LEU A 7 -9.63 0.04 12.36
C LEU A 7 -9.30 0.77 11.05
N TYR A 8 -8.42 0.19 10.22
CA TYR A 8 -8.07 0.75 8.92
C TYR A 8 -9.30 0.86 8.01
N GLU A 9 -10.11 -0.20 7.89
CA GLU A 9 -11.37 -0.16 7.14
C GLU A 9 -12.34 0.91 7.67
N LYS A 10 -12.39 1.10 8.99
CA LYS A 10 -13.23 2.13 9.60
C LYS A 10 -12.79 3.54 9.20
N ILE A 11 -11.48 3.83 9.21
CA ILE A 11 -11.00 5.17 8.80
C ILE A 11 -11.19 5.42 7.31
N LEU A 12 -11.18 4.38 6.46
CA LEU A 12 -11.47 4.54 5.03
C LEU A 12 -12.87 5.13 4.78
N THR A 13 -13.85 4.87 5.65
CA THR A 13 -15.19 5.47 5.53
C THR A 13 -15.22 6.98 5.81
N ARG A 14 -14.13 7.56 6.31
CA ARG A 14 -14.01 8.97 6.72
C ARG A 14 -13.17 9.82 5.77
N VAL A 15 -12.51 9.22 4.78
CA VAL A 15 -11.66 9.93 3.82
C VAL A 15 -12.37 10.14 2.48
N ARG A 16 -11.93 11.13 1.72
CA ARG A 16 -12.60 11.56 0.47
C ARG A 16 -12.43 10.57 -0.68
N LYS A 17 -11.27 9.91 -0.79
CA LYS A 17 -10.93 9.00 -1.89
C LYS A 17 -10.50 7.61 -1.37
N PRO A 18 -11.40 6.84 -0.74
CA PRO A 18 -11.06 5.56 -0.13
C PRO A 18 -10.55 4.51 -1.13
N SER A 19 -10.97 4.62 -2.39
CA SER A 19 -10.57 3.70 -3.47
C SER A 19 -9.05 3.68 -3.72
N GLN A 20 -8.31 4.72 -3.33
CA GLN A 20 -6.86 4.79 -3.50
C GLN A 20 -6.09 3.91 -2.50
N TYR A 21 -6.76 3.33 -1.50
CA TYR A 21 -6.14 2.61 -0.37
C TYR A 21 -6.55 1.13 -0.27
N ILE A 22 -7.37 0.63 -1.19
CA ILE A 22 -7.97 -0.72 -1.11
C ILE A 22 -7.26 -1.78 -1.96
N ASP A 23 -6.32 -1.37 -2.82
CA ASP A 23 -5.55 -2.24 -3.73
C ASP A 23 -6.40 -3.27 -4.51
N ARG A 24 -7.31 -2.79 -5.36
CA ARG A 24 -8.17 -3.66 -6.18
C ARG A 24 -8.02 -3.40 -7.68
N GLU A 25 -6.80 -3.08 -8.09
CA GLU A 25 -6.49 -2.78 -9.48
C GLU A 25 -6.29 -4.02 -10.33
N PHE A 26 -6.59 -3.86 -11.62
CA PHE A 26 -6.14 -4.79 -12.63
C PHE A 26 -4.60 -4.80 -12.69
N ASN A 27 -3.99 -5.97 -12.60
CA ASN A 27 -2.53 -6.22 -12.49
C ASN A 27 -1.89 -6.06 -11.10
N SER A 28 -2.67 -5.88 -10.03
CA SER A 28 -2.17 -6.08 -8.67
C SER A 28 -1.68 -7.54 -8.50
N ILE A 29 -0.48 -7.70 -7.95
CA ILE A 29 0.13 -9.00 -7.67
C ILE A 29 0.15 -9.17 -6.15
N HIS A 30 -0.67 -10.08 -5.65
CA HIS A 30 -0.70 -10.42 -4.24
C HIS A 30 0.10 -11.71 -4.00
N LYS A 31 1.19 -11.57 -3.25
CA LYS A 31 1.95 -12.69 -2.67
C LYS A 31 1.90 -12.58 -1.17
N ASP A 32 1.96 -13.72 -0.48
CA ASP A 32 2.15 -13.72 0.98
C ASP A 32 3.60 -13.29 1.30
N PRO A 33 3.82 -12.11 1.92
CA PRO A 33 5.16 -11.65 2.26
C PRO A 33 5.86 -12.55 3.29
N ALA A 34 5.12 -13.39 4.03
CA ALA A 34 5.71 -14.36 4.95
C ALA A 34 6.39 -15.53 4.22
N GLN A 35 5.99 -15.81 2.98
CA GLN A 35 6.56 -16.88 2.16
C GLN A 35 7.71 -16.41 1.25
N CYS A 36 7.95 -15.09 1.19
CA CYS A 36 8.99 -14.50 0.36
C CYS A 36 10.30 -14.30 1.14
N LYS A 37 11.43 -14.65 0.51
CA LYS A 37 12.78 -14.45 1.09
C LYS A 37 13.22 -12.98 1.03
N VAL A 38 12.78 -12.26 0.00
CA VAL A 38 13.10 -10.84 -0.21
C VAL A 38 11.81 -10.04 -0.24
N LYS A 39 11.76 -8.94 0.49
CA LYS A 39 10.60 -8.04 0.58
C LYS A 39 11.07 -6.64 0.31
N ILE A 40 10.46 -5.98 -0.66
CA ILE A 40 10.84 -4.65 -1.13
C ILE A 40 9.63 -3.73 -1.01
N ALA A 41 9.81 -2.58 -0.36
CA ALA A 41 8.84 -1.49 -0.41
C ALA A 41 9.27 -0.51 -1.51
N LEU A 42 8.44 -0.37 -2.54
CA LEU A 42 8.58 0.64 -3.59
C LEU A 42 7.83 1.89 -3.14
N VAL A 43 8.57 2.81 -2.51
CA VAL A 43 8.01 4.03 -1.94
C VAL A 43 8.01 5.14 -2.98
N PHE A 44 6.82 5.66 -3.30
CA PHE A 44 6.66 6.88 -4.08
C PHE A 44 6.24 8.02 -3.16
N PRO A 45 6.98 9.14 -3.11
CA PRO A 45 6.76 10.21 -2.14
C PRO A 45 5.62 11.17 -2.56
N ASP A 46 4.57 10.63 -3.16
CA ASP A 46 3.40 11.37 -3.63
C ASP A 46 2.18 10.46 -3.63
N LEU A 47 1.03 11.01 -3.99
CA LEU A 47 -0.24 10.30 -4.02
C LEU A 47 -0.21 9.12 -4.98
N TYR A 48 -1.05 8.16 -4.64
CA TYR A 48 -1.35 7.01 -5.48
C TYR A 48 -1.62 7.38 -6.95
N GLU A 49 -2.42 8.41 -7.24
CA GLU A 49 -2.73 8.83 -8.62
C GLU A 49 -1.48 9.27 -9.39
N MET A 50 -0.56 9.98 -8.72
CA MET A 50 0.71 10.43 -9.31
C MET A 50 1.68 9.26 -9.46
N GLY A 51 1.75 8.40 -8.45
CA GLY A 51 2.61 7.23 -8.44
C GLY A 51 2.22 6.17 -9.46
N MET A 52 0.92 5.97 -9.70
CA MET A 52 0.45 5.03 -10.73
C MET A 52 0.80 5.46 -12.15
N SER A 53 1.02 6.76 -12.37
CA SER A 53 1.49 7.28 -13.66
C SER A 53 3.01 7.13 -13.84
N ASN A 54 3.72 6.61 -12.84
CA ASN A 54 5.17 6.42 -12.91
C ASN A 54 5.52 5.07 -13.56
N LEU A 55 6.01 5.10 -14.80
CA LEU A 55 6.41 3.88 -15.50
C LEU A 55 7.54 3.11 -14.80
N GLY A 56 8.47 3.82 -14.15
CA GLY A 56 9.58 3.22 -13.42
C GLY A 56 9.12 2.35 -12.26
N ILE A 57 8.16 2.84 -11.46
CA ILE A 57 7.63 2.06 -10.33
C ILE A 57 6.89 0.81 -10.82
N GLN A 58 6.15 0.92 -11.93
CA GLN A 58 5.44 -0.22 -12.52
C GLN A 58 6.41 -1.29 -13.04
N ILE A 59 7.49 -0.88 -13.72
CA ILE A 59 8.51 -1.80 -14.21
C ILE A 59 9.19 -2.53 -13.05
N LEU A 60 9.64 -1.79 -12.02
CA LEU A 60 10.30 -2.39 -10.85
C LEU A 60 9.36 -3.32 -10.09
N TYR A 61 8.10 -2.91 -9.90
CA TYR A 61 7.07 -3.72 -9.27
C TYR A 61 6.90 -5.05 -9.99
N ARG A 62 6.80 -5.02 -11.32
CA ARG A 62 6.65 -6.21 -12.14
C ARG A 62 7.90 -7.11 -12.08
N ILE A 63 9.09 -6.55 -12.28
CA ILE A 63 10.36 -7.30 -12.27
C ILE A 63 10.52 -8.07 -10.96
N VAL A 64 10.31 -7.41 -9.83
CA VAL A 64 10.45 -8.07 -8.51
C VAL A 64 9.36 -9.11 -8.32
N ASN A 65 8.11 -8.79 -8.66
CA ASN A 65 6.99 -9.69 -8.47
C ASN A 65 6.93 -10.86 -9.47
N ASP A 66 7.71 -10.86 -10.55
CA ASP A 66 7.91 -12.03 -11.40
C ASP A 66 8.89 -13.05 -10.78
N MET A 67 9.67 -12.67 -9.76
CA MET A 67 10.58 -13.57 -9.06
C MET A 67 9.83 -14.39 -7.99
N PRO A 68 9.88 -15.74 -7.99
CA PRO A 68 9.09 -16.56 -7.05
C PRO A 68 9.36 -16.27 -5.57
N GLN A 69 10.62 -16.00 -5.22
CA GLN A 69 11.07 -15.79 -3.83
C GLN A 69 11.05 -14.34 -3.35
N ALA A 70 10.55 -13.40 -4.16
CA ALA A 70 10.53 -11.98 -3.83
C ALA A 70 9.12 -11.39 -3.94
N VAL A 71 8.86 -10.35 -3.15
CA VAL A 71 7.66 -9.52 -3.23
C VAL A 71 8.07 -8.05 -3.23
N ALA A 72 7.45 -7.29 -4.13
CA ALA A 72 7.46 -5.83 -4.08
C ALA A 72 6.07 -5.34 -3.70
N GLU A 73 6.02 -4.44 -2.73
CA GLU A 73 4.80 -3.76 -2.31
C GLU A 73 4.94 -2.27 -2.55
N ARG A 74 3.87 -1.63 -3.02
CA ARG A 74 3.85 -0.20 -3.31
C ARG A 74 3.46 0.57 -2.06
N VAL A 75 4.08 1.73 -1.88
CA VAL A 75 3.79 2.64 -0.76
C VAL A 75 3.68 4.04 -1.34
N PHE A 76 2.58 4.73 -1.01
CA PHE A 76 2.28 6.08 -1.48
C PHE A 76 2.07 7.01 -0.29
N ALA A 77 2.27 8.31 -0.49
CA ALA A 77 1.90 9.28 0.52
C ALA A 77 0.36 9.29 0.66
N PRO A 78 -0.18 9.25 1.89
CA PRO A 78 -1.61 9.44 2.11
C PRO A 78 -2.00 10.89 1.78
N TRP A 79 -3.22 11.10 1.31
CA TRP A 79 -3.78 12.46 1.26
C TRP A 79 -3.98 13.00 2.67
N VAL A 80 -4.12 14.33 2.80
CA VAL A 80 -4.16 15.04 4.09
C VAL A 80 -5.21 14.48 5.06
N ASP A 81 -6.39 14.10 4.55
CA ASP A 81 -7.49 13.55 5.36
C ASP A 81 -7.17 12.15 5.90
N MET A 82 -6.56 11.30 5.08
CA MET A 82 -6.11 9.98 5.48
C MET A 82 -4.92 10.07 6.43
N GLU A 83 -3.98 10.98 6.18
CA GLU A 83 -2.85 11.23 7.08
C GLU A 83 -3.34 11.62 8.48
N GLU A 84 -4.31 12.52 8.56
CA GLU A 84 -4.89 12.97 9.83
C GLU A 84 -5.55 11.82 10.59
N GLU A 85 -6.38 11.01 9.94
CA GLU A 85 -7.00 9.83 10.56
C GLU A 85 -5.95 8.81 11.01
N MET A 86 -4.93 8.54 10.18
CA MET A 86 -3.84 7.62 10.52
C MET A 86 -3.05 8.11 11.74
N ARG A 87 -2.71 9.40 11.80
CA ARG A 87 -2.02 10.00 12.94
C ARG A 87 -2.87 9.96 14.21
N HIS A 88 -4.14 10.35 14.13
CA HIS A 88 -5.06 10.32 15.25
C HIS A 88 -5.21 8.91 15.83
N HIS A 89 -5.24 7.90 14.95
CA HIS A 89 -5.37 6.49 15.32
C HIS A 89 -4.05 5.74 15.52
N HIS A 90 -2.91 6.42 15.46
CA HIS A 90 -1.56 5.84 15.62
C HIS A 90 -1.29 4.67 14.67
N ILE A 91 -1.76 4.79 13.43
CA ILE A 91 -1.55 3.81 12.36
C ILE A 91 -0.30 4.25 11.59
N SER A 92 0.69 3.35 11.51
CA SER A 92 1.87 3.53 10.64
C SER A 92 1.46 3.67 9.18
N LEU A 93 2.35 4.22 8.36
CA LEU A 93 2.21 4.09 6.91
C LEU A 93 2.17 2.61 6.54
N LEU A 94 1.24 2.23 5.65
CA LEU A 94 1.04 0.84 5.25
C LEU A 94 1.34 0.68 3.76
N SER A 95 1.89 -0.48 3.40
CA SER A 95 1.94 -0.91 2.01
C SER A 95 0.55 -1.16 1.44
N LEU A 96 0.43 -1.01 0.12
CA LEU A 96 -0.84 -1.11 -0.58
C LEU A 96 -1.36 -2.57 -0.62
N GLU A 97 -0.49 -3.53 -0.95
CA GLU A 97 -0.87 -4.92 -1.23
C GLU A 97 -1.26 -5.74 -0.01
N SER A 98 -0.49 -5.64 1.08
CA SER A 98 -0.69 -6.47 2.28
C SER A 98 -0.95 -5.68 3.55
N ARG A 99 -0.96 -4.34 3.47
CA ARG A 99 -1.08 -3.44 4.62
C ARG A 99 0.01 -3.70 5.66
N THR A 100 1.22 -3.98 5.18
CA THR A 100 2.40 -4.14 6.01
C THR A 100 2.89 -2.75 6.46
N PRO A 101 3.09 -2.52 7.76
CA PRO A 101 3.68 -1.27 8.25
C PRO A 101 5.08 -1.02 7.67
N VAL A 102 5.34 0.23 7.28
CA VAL A 102 6.59 0.72 6.68
C VAL A 102 7.25 1.77 7.56
#